data_AF-A0AAE4WJ33-F1
#
_entry.id   AF-A0AAE4WJ33-F1
#
_cell.length_a   1.000
_cell.length_b   1.000
_cell.length_c   1.000
_cell.angle_alpha   90.00
_cell.angle_beta   90.00
_cell.angle_gamma   90.00
#
_symmetry.space_group_name_H-M   'P 1'
#
loop_
_entity.id
_entity.type
_entity.pdbx_description
1 polymer ?
#
loop_
_entity_poly.entity_id
_entity_poly.type
_entity_poly.pdbx_seq_one_letter_code
_entity_poly.pdbx_strand_id
1 'polypeptide(L)'
;MLHFTHPESGFRCFAKFMQEGMGYVRPIFNVFDLQHLIDPNKAELVLSDARGAYLEFVQVVGSAQSSWVSTLIGHKDFPYDVIGDILTEFATTPCLHGPTLSPLNAIFDAPLMYLYGPLTKMEGYAHKRFYDGSPGRVAVVCTTPPYSKSITRGEMRSCHKIMRSASFVGEDALEAFIAFLPTTSLWRSIRFRLDVLKEQAHIFFSLSSTARFCCEVVSFGRAYFPGDLEESVSSRGIVKNVLGCLGYSAA
;
A
#
# COMPACT_ATOMS: atom_id res chain seq x y z
N MET A 1 5.11 -17.81 -17.17
CA MET A 1 4.97 -18.91 -18.15
C MET A 1 4.19 -20.04 -17.47
N LEU A 2 2.87 -20.10 -17.70
CA LEU A 2 1.97 -21.15 -17.19
C LEU A 2 2.37 -22.48 -17.84
N HIS A 3 2.66 -23.49 -17.03
CA HIS A 3 2.87 -24.85 -17.52
C HIS A 3 1.51 -25.52 -17.70
N PHE A 4 0.95 -25.36 -18.89
CA PHE A 4 -0.21 -26.13 -19.33
C PHE A 4 0.26 -27.54 -19.70
N THR A 5 -0.45 -28.56 -19.22
CA THR A 5 -0.23 -29.98 -19.54
C THR A 5 -0.55 -30.33 -20.99
N HIS A 6 -1.12 -29.39 -21.77
CA HIS A 6 -1.07 -29.35 -23.23
C HIS A 6 -0.74 -27.92 -23.73
N PRO A 7 0.53 -27.60 -23.98
CA PRO A 7 1.01 -26.21 -24.03
C PRO A 7 0.65 -25.41 -25.29
N GLU A 8 0.23 -26.06 -26.39
CA GLU A 8 0.07 -25.35 -27.68
C GLU A 8 -1.36 -24.93 -28.02
N SER A 9 -2.39 -25.62 -27.52
CA SER A 9 -3.80 -25.33 -27.83
C SER A 9 -4.42 -24.31 -26.86
N GLY A 10 -4.22 -24.48 -25.55
CA GLY A 10 -4.76 -23.57 -24.53
C GLY A 10 -4.19 -22.16 -24.60
N PHE A 11 -2.88 -22.03 -24.89
CA PHE A 11 -2.20 -20.73 -24.99
C PHE A 11 -2.62 -19.93 -26.24
N ARG A 12 -2.86 -20.62 -27.37
CA ARG A 12 -3.35 -19.99 -28.61
C ARG A 12 -4.80 -19.53 -28.48
N CYS A 13 -5.66 -20.33 -27.83
CA CYS A 13 -7.01 -19.89 -27.52
C CYS A 13 -6.99 -18.68 -26.58
N PHE A 14 -6.26 -18.72 -25.47
CA PHE A 14 -6.16 -17.60 -24.53
C PHE A 14 -5.64 -16.31 -25.19
N ALA A 15 -4.61 -16.40 -26.03
CA ALA A 15 -4.08 -15.25 -26.76
C ALA A 15 -5.10 -14.67 -27.77
N LYS A 16 -5.86 -15.53 -28.46
CA LYS A 16 -6.95 -15.13 -29.34
C LYS A 16 -8.11 -14.48 -28.57
N PHE A 17 -8.46 -15.03 -27.41
CA PHE A 17 -9.48 -14.50 -26.48
C PHE A 17 -9.13 -13.10 -25.94
N MET A 18 -7.85 -12.86 -25.63
CA MET A 18 -7.37 -11.53 -25.23
C MET A 18 -7.41 -10.52 -26.38
N GLN A 19 -7.25 -10.97 -27.63
CA GLN A 19 -7.36 -10.13 -28.85
C GLN A 19 -8.83 -9.82 -29.22
N GLU A 20 -9.78 -10.68 -28.86
CA GLU A 20 -11.22 -10.50 -29.07
C GLU A 20 -11.88 -9.53 -28.06
N GLY A 21 -11.10 -8.85 -27.21
CA GLY A 21 -11.60 -7.81 -26.31
C GLY A 21 -12.23 -8.32 -25.00
N MET A 22 -12.18 -9.62 -24.73
CA MET A 22 -12.66 -10.23 -23.47
C MET A 22 -11.61 -10.22 -22.35
N GLY A 23 -10.65 -9.29 -22.40
CA GLY A 23 -9.64 -9.14 -21.35
C GLY A 23 -10.27 -8.63 -20.04
N TYR A 24 -9.89 -9.24 -18.92
CA TYR A 24 -10.29 -8.73 -17.61
C TYR A 24 -9.66 -7.35 -17.36
N VAL A 25 -10.48 -6.32 -17.25
CA VAL A 25 -10.04 -5.00 -16.80
C VAL A 25 -10.31 -4.91 -15.30
N ARG A 26 -9.25 -4.97 -14.51
CA ARG A 26 -9.36 -4.86 -13.05
C ARG A 26 -9.78 -3.43 -12.67
N PRO A 27 -10.78 -3.27 -11.78
CA PRO A 27 -11.04 -1.99 -11.13
C PRO A 27 -9.77 -1.42 -10.47
N ILE A 28 -9.68 -0.09 -10.42
CA ILE A 28 -8.56 0.63 -9.84
C ILE A 28 -9.03 1.33 -8.56
N PHE A 29 -8.30 1.13 -7.48
CA PHE A 29 -8.53 1.88 -6.24
C PHE A 29 -7.91 3.26 -6.34
N ASN A 30 -8.66 4.28 -5.91
CA ASN A 30 -8.14 5.64 -5.79
C ASN A 30 -7.51 5.80 -4.41
N VAL A 31 -6.19 5.97 -4.40
CA VAL A 31 -5.41 6.19 -3.17
C VAL A 31 -5.91 7.46 -2.48
N PHE A 32 -6.15 7.36 -1.17
CA PHE A 32 -6.48 8.52 -0.35
C PHE A 32 -5.22 9.35 -0.11
N ASP A 33 -5.23 10.60 -0.57
CA ASP A 33 -4.12 11.53 -0.41
C ASP A 33 -4.31 12.43 0.82
N LEU A 34 -3.42 12.27 1.79
CA LEU A 34 -3.38 13.00 3.04
C LEU A 34 -2.14 13.92 3.11
N GLN A 35 -1.45 14.19 2.01
CA GLN A 35 -0.19 14.96 2.00
C GLN A 35 -0.32 16.35 2.65
N HIS A 36 -1.50 16.97 2.55
CA HIS A 36 -1.77 18.31 3.09
C HIS A 36 -2.58 18.29 4.40
N LEU A 37 -2.90 17.11 4.93
CA LEU A 37 -3.69 16.98 6.14
C LEU A 37 -2.76 16.97 7.37
N ILE A 38 -2.81 18.04 8.16
CA ILE A 38 -1.92 18.23 9.32
C ILE A 38 -2.59 17.81 10.63
N ASP A 39 -3.92 17.95 10.70
CA ASP A 39 -4.72 17.66 11.90
C ASP A 39 -4.74 16.15 12.20
N PRO A 40 -4.14 15.69 13.31
CA PRO A 40 -4.08 14.28 13.67
C PRO A 40 -5.45 13.61 13.78
N ASN A 41 -6.44 14.30 14.35
CA ASN A 41 -7.76 13.72 14.59
C ASN A 41 -8.51 13.55 13.27
N LYS A 42 -8.37 14.50 12.34
CA LYS A 42 -8.94 14.36 10.99
C LYS A 42 -8.22 13.28 10.20
N ALA A 43 -6.89 13.19 10.32
CA ALA A 43 -6.13 12.17 9.62
C ALA A 43 -6.51 10.76 10.07
N GLU A 44 -6.76 10.54 11.36
CA GLU A 44 -7.25 9.27 11.88
C GLU A 44 -8.61 8.88 11.28
N LEU A 45 -9.56 9.82 11.20
CA LEU A 45 -10.85 9.59 10.56
C LEU A 45 -10.70 9.24 9.07
N VAL A 46 -9.88 9.99 8.33
CA VAL A 46 -9.65 9.74 6.89
C VAL A 46 -8.96 8.39 6.66
N LEU A 47 -8.04 7.98 7.54
CA LEU A 47 -7.41 6.65 7.47
C LEU A 47 -8.43 5.52 7.73
N SER A 48 -9.35 5.73 8.68
CA SER A 48 -10.46 4.80 8.93
C SER A 48 -11.37 4.69 7.71
N ASP A 49 -11.74 5.81 7.10
CA ASP A 49 -12.57 5.86 5.89
C ASP A 49 -11.86 5.19 4.70
N ALA A 50 -10.56 5.45 4.52
CA ALA A 50 -9.75 4.83 3.47
C ALA A 50 -9.70 3.30 3.61
N ARG A 51 -9.59 2.79 4.84
CA ARG A 51 -9.69 1.34 5.11
C ARG A 51 -11.07 0.80 4.73
N GLY A 52 -12.15 1.45 5.16
CA GLY A 52 -13.52 1.04 4.85
C GLY A 52 -13.77 1.00 3.35
N ALA A 53 -13.44 2.09 2.65
CA ALA A 53 -13.56 2.20 1.20
C ALA A 53 -12.74 1.14 0.45
N TYR A 54 -11.55 0.81 0.94
CA TYR A 54 -10.73 -0.24 0.33
C TYR A 54 -11.33 -1.64 0.54
N LEU A 55 -11.88 -1.94 1.72
CA LEU A 55 -12.57 -3.21 1.96
C LEU A 55 -13.80 -3.37 1.07
N GLU A 56 -14.57 -2.30 0.85
CA GLU A 56 -15.68 -2.30 -0.11
C GLU A 56 -15.18 -2.49 -1.55
N PHE A 57 -14.12 -1.78 -1.93
CA PHE A 57 -13.49 -1.93 -3.24
C PHE A 57 -13.03 -3.37 -3.51
N VAL A 58 -12.52 -4.06 -2.50
CA VAL A 58 -12.14 -5.47 -2.59
C VAL A 58 -13.34 -6.35 -2.96
N GLN A 59 -14.55 -6.06 -2.45
CA GLN A 59 -15.79 -6.77 -2.84
C GLN A 59 -16.18 -6.47 -4.29
N VAL A 60 -15.99 -5.23 -4.75
CA VAL A 60 -16.22 -4.84 -6.17
C VAL A 60 -15.27 -5.61 -7.09
N VAL A 61 -13.99 -5.70 -6.73
CA VAL A 61 -13.00 -6.49 -7.48
C VAL A 61 -13.41 -7.97 -7.52
N GLY A 62 -13.77 -8.55 -6.38
CA GLY A 62 -14.23 -9.95 -6.33
C GLY A 62 -15.45 -10.19 -7.22
N SER A 63 -16.44 -9.30 -7.17
CA SER A 63 -17.64 -9.37 -8.01
C SER A 63 -17.33 -9.25 -9.50
N ALA A 64 -16.45 -8.32 -9.88
CA ALA A 64 -16.01 -8.14 -11.26
C ALA A 64 -15.25 -9.38 -11.78
N GLN A 65 -14.39 -9.97 -10.95
CA GLN A 65 -13.69 -11.23 -11.27
C GLN A 65 -14.68 -12.37 -11.48
N SER A 66 -15.64 -12.55 -10.57
CA SER A 66 -16.68 -13.58 -10.71
C SER A 66 -17.52 -13.39 -11.98
N SER A 67 -17.93 -12.16 -12.28
CA SER A 67 -18.70 -11.86 -13.50
C SER A 67 -17.90 -12.15 -14.78
N TRP A 68 -16.62 -11.80 -14.80
CA TRP A 68 -15.75 -12.05 -15.94
C TRP A 68 -15.55 -13.56 -16.16
N VAL A 69 -15.28 -14.28 -15.08
CA VAL A 69 -15.24 -15.74 -15.06
C VAL A 69 -16.52 -16.38 -15.62
N SER A 70 -17.71 -15.92 -15.20
CA SER A 70 -18.98 -16.44 -15.70
C SER A 70 -19.12 -16.23 -17.21
N THR A 71 -18.56 -15.13 -17.73
CA THR A 71 -18.53 -14.84 -19.17
C THR A 71 -17.65 -15.84 -19.92
N LEU A 72 -16.50 -16.24 -19.34
CA LEU A 72 -15.64 -17.26 -19.92
C LEU A 72 -16.31 -18.64 -19.97
N ILE A 73 -17.00 -19.03 -18.88
CA ILE A 73 -17.75 -20.31 -18.81
C ILE A 73 -18.85 -20.36 -19.86
N GLY A 74 -19.53 -19.24 -20.12
CA GLY A 74 -20.58 -19.16 -21.12
C GLY A 74 -20.08 -19.22 -22.58
N HIS A 75 -18.77 -19.13 -22.81
CA HIS A 75 -18.20 -19.07 -24.15
C HIS A 75 -17.93 -20.48 -24.72
N LYS A 76 -18.59 -20.82 -25.83
CA LYS A 76 -18.61 -22.19 -26.41
C LYS A 76 -17.24 -22.77 -26.78
N ASP A 77 -16.28 -21.90 -27.12
CA ASP A 77 -14.95 -22.29 -27.56
C ASP A 77 -13.88 -22.19 -26.45
N PHE A 78 -14.27 -21.86 -25.21
CA PHE A 78 -13.31 -21.72 -24.12
C PHE A 78 -13.04 -23.11 -23.48
N PRO A 79 -11.77 -23.56 -23.39
CA PRO A 79 -11.45 -24.88 -22.87
C PRO A 79 -11.83 -25.01 -21.39
N TYR A 80 -12.76 -25.92 -21.07
CA TYR A 80 -13.30 -26.08 -19.71
C TYR A 80 -12.25 -26.51 -18.67
N ASP A 81 -11.20 -27.19 -19.13
CA ASP A 81 -10.01 -27.58 -18.37
C ASP A 81 -9.17 -26.38 -17.92
N VAL A 82 -9.06 -25.34 -18.76
CA VAL A 82 -8.35 -24.10 -18.43
C VAL A 82 -9.17 -23.20 -17.49
N ILE A 83 -10.50 -23.28 -17.57
CA ILE A 83 -11.41 -22.54 -16.68
C ILE A 83 -11.19 -22.95 -15.23
N GLY A 84 -11.04 -24.24 -14.94
CA GLY A 84 -10.87 -24.76 -13.57
C GLY A 84 -9.64 -24.18 -12.86
N ASP A 85 -8.52 -24.07 -13.57
CA ASP A 85 -7.29 -23.49 -13.04
C ASP A 85 -7.43 -21.98 -12.79
N ILE A 86 -7.97 -21.27 -13.79
CA ILE A 86 -8.25 -19.82 -13.70
C ILE A 86 -9.22 -19.52 -12.54
N LEU A 87 -10.28 -20.32 -12.41
CA LEU A 87 -11.29 -20.23 -11.36
C LEU A 87 -10.71 -20.43 -9.97
N THR A 88 -9.89 -21.47 -9.81
CA THR A 88 -9.26 -21.79 -8.53
C THR A 88 -8.33 -20.65 -8.09
N GLU A 89 -7.64 -20.03 -9.06
CA GLU A 89 -6.76 -18.89 -8.84
C GLU A 89 -7.54 -17.62 -8.45
N PHE A 90 -8.70 -17.34 -9.05
CA PHE A 90 -9.54 -16.18 -8.69
C PHE A 90 -10.37 -16.37 -7.40
N ALA A 91 -10.94 -17.56 -7.18
CA ALA A 91 -11.85 -17.83 -6.06
C ALA A 91 -11.16 -17.80 -4.69
N THR A 92 -9.84 -17.95 -4.66
CA THR A 92 -9.09 -18.07 -3.41
C THR A 92 -8.46 -16.77 -2.94
N THR A 93 -8.56 -15.64 -3.67
CA THR A 93 -8.11 -14.32 -3.18
C THR A 93 -8.68 -13.13 -3.96
N PRO A 94 -9.35 -12.20 -3.25
CA PRO A 94 -9.48 -10.82 -3.72
C PRO A 94 -8.10 -10.14 -3.67
N CYS A 95 -7.68 -9.53 -4.78
CA CYS A 95 -6.37 -8.92 -5.02
C CYS A 95 -5.29 -9.83 -5.65
N LEU A 96 -5.59 -10.33 -6.84
CA LEU A 96 -4.57 -10.60 -7.85
C LEU A 96 -4.21 -9.31 -8.60
N HIS A 97 -2.92 -8.95 -8.58
CA HIS A 97 -2.34 -8.13 -9.63
C HIS A 97 -2.18 -8.98 -10.90
N GLY A 98 -3.25 -9.09 -11.70
CA GLY A 98 -3.19 -9.79 -13.00
C GLY A 98 -2.71 -11.24 -12.94
N PRO A 99 -2.50 -11.90 -14.09
CA PRO A 99 -2.09 -13.30 -14.14
C PRO A 99 -0.67 -13.47 -13.58
N THR A 100 -0.54 -14.04 -12.38
CA THR A 100 0.75 -14.40 -11.80
C THR A 100 0.71 -15.81 -11.27
N LEU A 101 1.70 -16.62 -11.66
CA LEU A 101 1.87 -18.04 -11.28
C LEU A 101 2.15 -18.31 -9.80
N SER A 102 2.02 -17.30 -8.94
CA SER A 102 2.42 -17.37 -7.54
C SER A 102 1.20 -17.46 -6.64
N PRO A 103 1.23 -18.27 -5.57
CA PRO A 103 0.11 -18.43 -4.66
C PRO A 103 -0.25 -17.11 -3.97
N LEU A 104 -1.54 -16.99 -3.71
CA LEU A 104 -2.22 -15.72 -3.56
C LEU A 104 -1.97 -14.99 -2.24
N ASN A 105 -2.30 -13.70 -2.27
CA ASN A 105 -2.05 -12.75 -1.21
C ASN A 105 -3.35 -12.30 -0.51
N ALA A 106 -4.00 -13.19 0.25
CA ALA A 106 -5.24 -12.86 0.96
C ALA A 106 -5.07 -11.65 1.88
N ILE A 107 -6.05 -10.73 1.86
CA ILE A 107 -6.12 -9.57 2.75
C ILE A 107 -6.77 -9.98 4.07
N PHE A 108 -6.15 -9.62 5.20
CA PHE A 108 -6.73 -9.88 6.51
C PHE A 108 -7.63 -8.74 6.97
N ASP A 109 -8.69 -9.08 7.69
CA ASP A 109 -9.46 -8.11 8.46
C ASP A 109 -8.64 -7.63 9.67
N ALA A 110 -7.73 -6.71 9.39
CA ALA A 110 -6.78 -6.16 10.34
C ALA A 110 -6.74 -4.62 10.20
N PRO A 111 -6.16 -3.93 11.19
CA PRO A 111 -5.85 -2.51 11.05
C PRO A 111 -4.89 -2.25 9.88
N LEU A 112 -4.90 -1.01 9.37
CA LEU A 112 -3.90 -0.57 8.41
C LEU A 112 -2.49 -0.72 8.99
N MET A 113 -1.57 -1.12 8.12
CA MET A 113 -0.14 -1.09 8.39
C MET A 113 0.54 -0.03 7.54
N TYR A 114 1.73 0.38 7.99
CA TYR A 114 2.41 1.55 7.47
C TYR A 114 3.84 1.23 7.07
N LEU A 115 4.24 1.80 5.94
CA LEU A 115 5.62 1.91 5.50
C LEU A 115 6.00 3.39 5.52
N TYR A 116 7.09 3.72 6.19
CA TYR A 116 7.62 5.07 6.24
C TYR A 116 8.86 5.24 5.35
N GLY A 117 9.02 6.43 4.81
CA GLY A 117 10.20 6.78 4.02
C GLY A 117 10.24 8.25 3.61
N PRO A 118 11.19 8.59 2.72
CA PRO A 118 11.26 9.91 2.10
C PRO A 118 10.00 10.22 1.30
N LEU A 119 9.58 11.48 1.32
CA LEU A 119 8.33 11.92 0.69
C LEU A 119 8.24 11.50 -0.77
N THR A 120 9.26 11.82 -1.56
CA THR A 120 9.33 11.53 -3.01
C THR A 120 9.19 10.05 -3.33
N LYS A 121 9.69 9.18 -2.44
CA LYS A 121 9.62 7.74 -2.62
C LYS A 121 8.23 7.20 -2.29
N MET A 122 7.62 7.68 -1.21
CA MET A 122 6.26 7.29 -0.82
C MET A 122 5.24 7.80 -1.85
N GLU A 123 5.42 9.02 -2.35
CA GLU A 123 4.62 9.61 -3.45
C GLU A 123 4.74 8.77 -4.73
N GLY A 124 5.95 8.33 -5.08
CA GLY A 124 6.16 7.43 -6.21
C GLY A 124 5.39 6.11 -6.09
N TYR A 125 5.28 5.54 -4.88
CA TYR A 125 4.45 4.35 -4.64
C TYR A 125 2.95 4.66 -4.71
N ALA A 126 2.52 5.80 -4.17
CA ALA A 126 1.13 6.25 -4.25
C ALA A 126 0.67 6.46 -5.70
N HIS A 127 1.50 7.11 -6.52
CA HIS A 127 1.22 7.32 -7.95
C HIS A 127 1.14 6.00 -8.73
N LYS A 128 2.04 5.05 -8.42
CA LYS A 128 1.99 3.69 -8.94
C LYS A 128 0.80 2.89 -8.39
N ARG A 129 0.27 3.28 -7.24
CA ARG A 129 -0.77 2.60 -6.44
C ARG A 129 -0.33 1.26 -5.83
N PHE A 130 0.95 0.94 -5.91
CA PHE A 130 1.51 -0.28 -5.37
C PHE A 130 2.91 -0.07 -4.83
N TYR A 131 3.25 -0.85 -3.80
CA TYR A 131 4.59 -1.07 -3.33
C TYR A 131 5.08 -2.41 -3.86
N ASP A 132 6.21 -2.43 -4.58
CA ASP A 132 6.75 -3.59 -5.29
C ASP A 132 7.99 -4.23 -4.65
N GLY A 133 8.31 -3.87 -3.40
CA GLY A 133 9.35 -4.52 -2.58
C GLY A 133 10.59 -4.98 -3.33
N SER A 134 11.57 -4.09 -3.53
CA SER A 134 12.80 -4.46 -4.25
C SER A 134 13.64 -5.49 -3.46
N PRO A 135 14.05 -6.61 -4.09
CA PRO A 135 14.97 -7.57 -3.49
C PRO A 135 16.26 -6.89 -3.01
N GLY A 136 16.81 -7.35 -1.88
CA GLY A 136 18.07 -6.83 -1.32
C GLY A 136 17.92 -5.57 -0.46
N ARG A 137 16.70 -5.06 -0.25
CA ARG A 137 16.43 -3.96 0.71
C ARG A 137 15.52 -4.44 1.81
N VAL A 138 15.99 -4.39 3.06
CA VAL A 138 15.14 -4.63 4.23
C VAL A 138 14.14 -3.48 4.35
N ALA A 139 12.84 -3.81 4.34
CA ALA A 139 11.77 -2.87 4.63
C ALA A 139 11.26 -3.10 6.05
N VAL A 140 10.84 -2.01 6.71
CA VAL A 140 10.23 -2.05 8.03
C VAL A 140 8.78 -1.63 7.88
N VAL A 141 7.88 -2.54 8.20
CA VAL A 141 6.44 -2.29 8.28
C VAL A 141 6.08 -2.14 9.74
N CYS A 142 5.12 -1.29 10.07
CA CYS A 142 4.61 -1.22 11.44
C CYS A 142 3.11 -0.96 11.51
N THR A 143 2.57 -1.15 12.71
CA THR A 143 1.18 -0.83 13.08
C THR A 143 1.01 0.59 13.60
N THR A 144 2.11 1.34 13.74
CA THR A 144 2.11 2.70 14.26
C THR A 144 1.55 3.68 13.25
N PRO A 145 0.44 4.38 13.55
CA PRO A 145 -0.13 5.36 12.65
C PRO A 145 0.75 6.63 12.55
N PRO A 146 0.71 7.35 11.41
CA PRO A 146 1.60 8.48 11.11
C PRO A 146 1.34 9.75 11.92
N TYR A 147 0.32 9.72 12.78
CA TYR A 147 -0.09 10.80 13.68
C TYR A 147 -0.18 10.33 15.14
N SER A 148 0.48 9.22 15.46
CA SER A 148 0.44 8.61 16.79
C SER A 148 0.95 9.58 17.85
N LYS A 149 0.16 9.81 18.91
CA LYS A 149 0.57 10.66 20.04
C LYS A 149 1.51 9.94 21.03
N SER A 150 1.56 8.62 20.98
CA SER A 150 2.25 7.78 21.96
C SER A 150 3.70 7.42 21.61
N ILE A 151 4.20 7.86 20.45
CA ILE A 151 5.59 7.60 20.02
C ILE A 151 6.16 8.80 19.26
N THR A 152 7.33 9.24 19.67
CA THR A 152 8.04 10.37 19.05
C THR A 152 8.76 9.96 17.76
N ARG A 153 9.12 10.94 16.91
CA ARG A 153 9.95 10.72 15.71
C ARG A 153 11.29 10.05 16.05
N GLY A 154 11.91 10.43 17.16
CA GLY A 154 13.18 9.87 17.64
C GLY A 154 13.07 8.39 18.04
N GLU A 155 11.98 8.02 18.73
CA GLU A 155 11.70 6.63 19.09
C GLU A 155 11.36 5.79 17.85
N MET A 156 10.54 6.32 16.94
CA MET A 156 10.23 5.68 15.66
C MET A 156 11.50 5.40 14.85
N ARG A 157 12.42 6.38 14.79
CA ARG A 157 13.73 6.26 14.14
C ARG A 157 14.58 5.17 14.81
N SER A 158 14.58 5.10 16.13
CA SER A 158 15.29 4.06 16.89
C SER A 158 14.74 2.66 16.59
N CYS A 159 13.42 2.50 16.55
CA CYS A 159 12.78 1.23 16.18
C CYS A 159 13.15 0.82 14.76
N HIS A 160 13.09 1.74 13.79
CA HIS A 160 13.52 1.46 12.42
C HIS A 160 14.99 1.04 12.34
N LYS A 161 15.89 1.68 13.10
CA LYS A 161 17.32 1.31 13.16
C LYS A 161 17.53 -0.11 13.70
N ILE A 162 16.82 -0.49 14.76
CA ILE A 162 16.86 -1.85 15.33
C ILE A 162 16.42 -2.87 14.27
N MET A 163 15.31 -2.60 13.59
CA MET A 163 14.70 -3.56 12.65
C MET A 163 15.47 -3.72 11.33
N ARG A 164 16.25 -2.72 10.91
CA ARG A 164 16.94 -2.73 9.60
C ARG A 164 18.33 -3.38 9.59
N SER A 165 18.82 -3.88 10.72
CA SER A 165 20.22 -4.33 10.87
C SER A 165 21.20 -3.31 10.27
N ALA A 166 21.40 -2.19 10.97
CA ALA A 166 22.52 -1.26 10.80
C ALA A 166 22.90 -0.89 9.35
N SER A 167 22.01 -0.26 8.58
CA SER A 167 22.41 0.69 7.53
C SER A 167 21.25 1.57 7.07
N PHE A 168 21.48 2.88 7.13
CA PHE A 168 20.69 3.95 6.52
C PHE A 168 19.19 4.01 6.83
N VAL A 169 18.89 4.64 7.98
CA VAL A 169 17.66 5.41 8.15
C VAL A 169 18.12 6.87 8.20
N GLY A 170 18.19 7.52 7.03
CA GLY A 170 18.46 8.96 6.93
C GLY A 170 17.41 9.77 7.69
N GLU A 171 17.64 11.07 7.88
CA GLU A 171 16.66 11.93 8.56
C GLU A 171 15.32 11.99 7.83
N ASP A 172 15.37 11.88 6.51
CA ASP A 172 14.27 11.84 5.54
C ASP A 172 13.44 10.55 5.59
N ALA A 173 13.91 9.51 6.28
CA ALA A 173 13.29 8.19 6.24
C ALA A 173 11.93 8.08 6.97
N LEU A 174 11.45 9.17 7.58
CA LEU A 174 10.16 9.26 8.27
C LEU A 174 9.34 10.48 7.83
N GLU A 175 9.61 11.07 6.66
CA GLU A 175 8.87 12.25 6.17
C GLU A 175 7.42 11.94 5.81
N ALA A 176 7.19 10.77 5.24
CA ALA A 176 5.92 10.36 4.69
C ALA A 176 5.66 8.87 4.93
N PHE A 177 4.44 8.48 4.65
CA PHE A 177 3.99 7.10 4.78
C PHE A 177 3.15 6.68 3.57
N ILE A 178 3.10 5.37 3.35
CA ILE A 178 1.99 4.71 2.68
C ILE A 178 1.30 3.78 3.67
N ALA A 179 -0.03 3.71 3.61
CA ALA A 179 -0.82 2.74 4.35
C ALA A 179 -1.36 1.67 3.43
N PHE A 180 -1.47 0.46 3.96
CA PHE A 180 -1.99 -0.70 3.23
C PHE A 180 -2.61 -1.71 4.20
N LEU A 181 -3.44 -2.60 3.69
CA LEU A 181 -3.93 -3.74 4.49
C LEU A 181 -2.93 -4.89 4.45
N PRO A 182 -2.65 -5.54 5.58
CA PRO A 182 -1.74 -6.67 5.63
C PRO A 182 -2.29 -7.86 4.87
N THR A 183 -1.37 -8.64 4.31
CA THR A 183 -1.71 -9.74 3.43
C THR A 183 -0.89 -10.99 3.73
N THR A 184 -1.25 -12.15 3.16
CA THR A 184 -0.55 -13.43 3.46
C THR A 184 0.93 -13.39 3.06
N SER A 185 1.26 -12.73 1.96
CA SER A 185 2.64 -12.50 1.49
C SER A 185 3.43 -11.62 2.47
N LEU A 186 2.80 -10.64 3.12
CA LEU A 186 3.43 -9.87 4.18
C LEU A 186 3.88 -10.82 5.28
N TRP A 187 2.96 -11.60 5.85
CA TRP A 187 3.24 -12.50 6.97
C TRP A 187 4.32 -13.52 6.64
N ARG A 188 4.30 -14.08 5.43
CA ARG A 188 5.35 -15.00 4.92
C ARG A 188 6.70 -14.31 4.77
N SER A 189 6.73 -12.99 4.61
CA SER A 189 7.94 -12.19 4.44
C SER A 189 8.51 -11.68 5.77
N ILE A 190 7.80 -11.79 6.89
CA ILE A 190 8.27 -11.29 8.19
C ILE A 190 9.41 -12.17 8.69
N ARG A 191 10.52 -11.51 9.03
CA ARG A 191 11.71 -12.15 9.60
C ARG A 191 11.85 -11.87 11.09
N PHE A 192 11.63 -10.62 11.48
CA PHE A 192 11.73 -10.19 12.87
C PHE A 192 10.53 -9.33 13.25
N ARG A 193 10.13 -9.47 14.51
CA ARG A 193 9.05 -8.71 15.14
C ARG A 193 9.61 -8.01 16.38
N LEU A 194 9.27 -6.74 16.55
CA LEU A 194 9.57 -5.96 17.74
C LEU A 194 8.27 -5.33 18.25
N ASP A 195 8.00 -5.55 19.52
CA ASP A 195 6.83 -5.01 20.21
C ASP A 195 7.29 -3.91 21.17
N VAL A 196 6.73 -2.72 21.02
CA VAL A 196 6.98 -1.57 21.88
C VAL A 196 5.68 -1.22 22.59
N LEU A 197 5.62 -1.49 23.88
CA LEU A 197 4.45 -1.24 24.72
C LEU A 197 4.56 0.16 25.34
N LYS A 198 3.67 1.06 24.92
CA LYS A 198 3.48 2.40 25.49
C LYS A 198 2.00 2.53 25.89
N GLU A 199 1.45 3.75 25.87
CA GLU A 199 0.00 3.97 25.96
C GLU A 199 -0.77 3.19 24.88
N GLN A 200 -0.16 3.03 23.70
CA GLN A 200 -0.61 2.13 22.64
C GLN A 200 0.50 1.12 22.31
N ALA A 201 0.12 -0.10 21.95
CA ALA A 201 1.06 -1.10 21.46
C ALA A 201 1.51 -0.75 20.03
N HIS A 202 2.82 -0.69 19.82
CA HIS A 202 3.44 -0.45 18.52
C HIS A 202 4.23 -1.68 18.10
N ILE A 203 3.80 -2.33 17.02
CA ILE A 203 4.44 -3.53 16.50
C ILE A 203 5.17 -3.19 15.20
N PHE A 204 6.43 -3.58 15.13
CA PHE A 204 7.31 -3.40 13.98
C PHE A 204 7.72 -4.75 13.41
N PHE A 205 7.80 -4.83 12.09
CA PHE A 205 8.16 -6.02 11.34
C PHE A 205 9.28 -5.72 10.36
N SER A 206 10.36 -6.48 10.43
CA SER A 206 11.43 -6.47 9.45
C SER A 206 11.13 -7.53 8.41
N LEU A 207 11.08 -7.12 7.14
CA LEU A 207 10.82 -8.04 6.04
C LEU A 207 12.14 -8.68 5.55
N SER A 208 12.08 -9.96 5.19
CA SER A 208 13.22 -10.67 4.61
C SER A 208 13.69 -10.00 3.33
N SER A 209 15.00 -9.78 3.21
CA SER A 209 15.62 -9.21 2.00
C SER A 209 15.53 -10.13 0.77
N THR A 210 15.23 -11.42 0.99
CA THR A 210 15.05 -12.43 -0.07
C THR A 210 13.60 -12.61 -0.49
N ALA A 211 12.64 -12.11 0.30
CA ALA A 211 11.22 -12.22 -0.01
C ALA A 211 10.73 -10.97 -0.77
N ARG A 212 9.96 -11.19 -1.83
CA ARG A 212 9.25 -10.10 -2.53
C ARG A 212 7.90 -9.91 -1.85
N PHE A 213 7.77 -8.83 -1.08
CA PHE A 213 6.49 -8.36 -0.56
C PHE A 213 5.93 -7.28 -1.48
N CYS A 214 4.66 -7.42 -1.88
CA CYS A 214 3.94 -6.44 -2.68
C CYS A 214 2.58 -6.14 -2.05
N CYS A 215 2.16 -4.88 -2.10
CA CYS A 215 0.84 -4.46 -1.64
C CYS A 215 0.29 -3.27 -2.43
N GLU A 216 -1.03 -3.17 -2.51
CA GLU A 216 -1.73 -1.97 -2.97
C GLU A 216 -1.67 -0.88 -1.91
N VAL A 217 -1.48 0.35 -2.35
CA VAL A 217 -1.50 1.51 -1.49
C VAL A 217 -2.95 1.91 -1.25
N VAL A 218 -3.35 1.97 0.01
CA VAL A 218 -4.68 2.43 0.43
C VAL A 218 -4.67 3.95 0.63
N SER A 219 -3.64 4.46 1.29
CA SER A 219 -3.47 5.89 1.48
C SER A 219 -2.01 6.29 1.50
N PHE A 220 -1.76 7.57 1.31
CA PHE A 220 -0.44 8.19 1.34
C PHE A 220 -0.54 9.55 2.02
N GLY A 221 0.52 9.98 2.70
CA GLY A 221 0.60 11.33 3.24
C GLY A 221 1.90 11.62 3.96
N ARG A 222 2.01 12.82 4.51
CA ARG A 222 3.11 13.20 5.40
C ARG A 222 2.92 12.57 6.78
N ALA A 223 4.03 12.26 7.45
CA ALA A 223 4.01 11.75 8.81
C ALA A 223 4.35 12.87 9.80
N TYR A 224 3.53 13.00 10.84
CA TYR A 224 3.63 14.03 11.87
C TYR A 224 3.62 13.38 13.24
N PHE A 225 4.76 13.41 13.92
CA PHE A 225 4.94 12.90 15.27
C PHE A 225 4.83 14.03 16.29
N PRO A 226 4.64 13.71 17.59
CA PRO A 226 4.68 14.68 18.67
C PRO A 226 5.95 15.52 18.62
N GLY A 227 5.81 16.85 18.75
CA GLY A 227 6.90 17.82 18.65
C GLY A 227 7.14 18.39 17.24
N ASP A 228 6.78 17.68 16.17
CA ASP A 228 7.02 18.15 14.79
C ASP A 228 6.23 19.45 14.48
N LEU A 229 5.04 19.58 15.06
CA LEU A 229 4.17 20.74 14.83
C LEU A 229 4.63 21.98 15.62
N GLU A 230 5.24 21.80 16.79
CA GLU A 230 5.78 22.91 17.60
C GLU A 230 7.03 23.51 16.95
N GLU A 231 7.90 22.66 16.37
CA GLU A 231 9.05 23.11 15.59
C GLU A 231 8.64 23.87 14.32
N SER A 232 7.54 23.48 13.67
CA SER A 232 7.02 24.14 12.46
C SER A 232 6.48 25.55 12.72
N VAL A 233 6.02 25.84 13.95
CA VAL A 233 5.57 27.17 14.38
C VAL A 233 6.76 28.01 14.87
N SER A 234 7.72 27.38 15.58
CA SER A 234 8.97 28.02 16.01
C SER A 234 9.84 28.48 14.84
N SER A 235 9.96 27.65 13.78
CA SER A 235 10.70 27.99 12.56
C SER A 235 9.97 28.96 11.62
N ARG A 236 8.65 29.18 11.81
CA ARG A 236 7.90 30.29 11.18
C ARG A 236 7.97 31.60 11.97
N GLY A 237 8.52 31.59 13.18
CA GLY A 237 8.80 32.80 13.97
C GLY A 237 10.02 33.60 13.51
N ILE A 238 10.79 33.08 12.53
CA ILE A 238 11.95 33.77 11.94
C ILE A 238 11.80 33.77 10.41
N VAL A 239 10.74 34.39 9.90
CA VAL A 239 10.76 35.00 8.57
C VAL A 239 10.44 36.47 8.73
N LYS A 240 11.48 37.25 8.46
CA LYS A 240 11.57 38.70 8.46
C LYS A 240 10.30 39.40 7.98
N ASN A 241 9.98 40.49 8.68
CA ASN A 241 9.36 41.70 8.15
C ASN A 241 9.42 41.78 6.62
N VAL A 242 8.26 41.67 5.98
CA VAL A 242 7.95 42.48 4.80
C VAL A 242 6.73 43.30 5.17
N LEU A 243 6.98 44.36 5.95
CA LEU A 243 6.23 45.60 5.81
C LEU A 243 6.48 46.07 4.37
N GLY A 244 5.43 46.22 3.57
CA GLY A 244 5.56 46.68 2.19
C GLY A 244 4.22 46.85 1.49
N CYS A 245 3.65 48.05 1.65
CA CYS A 245 2.66 48.67 0.76
C CYS A 245 1.19 48.26 0.92
N LEU A 246 0.55 48.93 1.88
CA LEU A 246 -0.70 49.64 1.59
C LEU A 246 -0.52 50.48 0.32
N GLY A 247 -1.47 50.36 -0.60
CA GLY A 247 -1.55 51.18 -1.81
C GLY A 247 -2.98 51.24 -2.27
N TYR A 248 -3.77 52.11 -1.63
CA TYR A 248 -4.98 52.67 -2.20
C TYR A 248 -4.67 53.22 -3.59
N SER A 249 -5.51 52.90 -4.58
CA SER A 249 -5.64 53.72 -5.79
C SER A 249 -7.10 54.14 -5.90
N ALA A 250 -7.38 55.35 -5.42
CA ALA A 250 -8.52 56.14 -5.82
C ALA A 250 -7.99 57.25 -6.73
N ALA A 251 -8.39 57.20 -7.99
CA ALA A 251 -8.49 58.33 -8.92
C ALA A 251 -9.44 57.89 -10.03
#